data_AF-F7PMF6-F1
#
_entry.id   AF-F7PMF6-F1
#
_cell.length_a   1.000
_cell.length_b   1.000
_cell.length_c   1.000
_cell.angle_alpha   90.00
_cell.angle_beta   90.00
_cell.angle_gamma   90.00
#
_symmetry.space_group_name_H-M   'P 1'
#
loop_
_entity.id
_entity.type
_entity.pdbx_description
1 polymer ?
#
loop_
_entity_poly.entity_id
_entity_poly.type
_entity_poly.pdbx_seq_one_letter_code
_entity_poly.pdbx_strand_id
1 'polypeptide(L)'
;MKPEDKFGNEIYSKIYKDLCEYGARLKQAGYQESRNKPNLFYYEKTPGIMFFMDMRGTQQVKIWEDTRPLFYWNIDLTMPDWGKRRLLKQERERLMSHQVPLRISFYAGMGSGFAEVDNSKVSEPFGGPDGYCRTCGEDLSSNDMFCSEDCEKDQHPNRFCESCNDRLEWDQLIRHHISYYPEEIVNVCRSCHRKIHLEDSFHPELTPPQEDIDRFYE
;
A
#
# COMPACT_ATOMS: atom_id res chain seq x y z
N MET A 1 -28.42 -16.69 -8.22
CA MET A 1 -28.68 -15.42 -7.49
C MET A 1 -30.12 -15.39 -7.04
N LYS A 2 -30.40 -14.71 -5.92
CA LYS A 2 -31.74 -14.53 -5.37
C LYS A 2 -31.99 -13.05 -5.05
N PRO A 3 -33.22 -12.54 -5.15
CA PRO A 3 -33.55 -11.15 -4.81
C PRO A 3 -33.67 -10.93 -3.29
N GLU A 4 -32.78 -11.54 -2.51
CA GLU A 4 -32.79 -11.50 -1.04
C GLU A 4 -31.37 -11.16 -0.53
N ASP A 5 -31.30 -10.33 0.49
CA ASP A 5 -30.05 -9.97 1.17
C ASP A 5 -29.62 -11.05 2.19
N LYS A 6 -28.52 -10.81 2.92
CA LYS A 6 -28.00 -11.78 3.91
C LYS A 6 -28.95 -12.01 5.10
N PHE A 7 -29.91 -11.10 5.30
CA PHE A 7 -30.83 -11.06 6.44
C PHE A 7 -32.25 -11.49 6.05
N GLY A 8 -32.48 -11.86 4.79
CA GLY A 8 -33.77 -12.30 4.27
C GLY A 8 -34.69 -11.16 3.83
N ASN A 9 -34.17 -9.92 3.73
CA ASN A 9 -34.95 -8.82 3.18
C ASN A 9 -34.95 -8.88 1.65
N GLU A 10 -36.07 -8.50 1.04
CA GLU A 10 -36.18 -8.37 -0.41
C GLU A 10 -35.28 -7.24 -0.93
N ILE A 11 -34.52 -7.52 -1.99
CA ILE A 11 -33.67 -6.54 -2.67
C ILE A 11 -34.51 -5.83 -3.73
N TYR A 12 -34.49 -4.50 -3.72
CA TYR A 12 -35.16 -3.69 -4.74
C TYR A 12 -34.78 -4.14 -6.16
N SER A 13 -35.78 -4.26 -7.04
CA SER A 13 -35.61 -4.79 -8.40
C SER A 13 -34.48 -4.11 -9.19
N LYS A 14 -34.34 -2.79 -9.06
CA LYS A 14 -33.24 -2.04 -9.68
C LYS A 14 -31.87 -2.49 -9.17
N ILE A 15 -31.71 -2.56 -7.85
CA ILE A 15 -30.47 -3.01 -7.21
C ILE A 15 -30.19 -4.47 -7.60
N TYR A 16 -31.20 -5.33 -7.58
CA TYR A 16 -31.04 -6.74 -7.96
C TYR A 16 -30.61 -6.91 -9.42
N LYS A 17 -31.06 -6.05 -10.33
CA LYS A 17 -30.59 -6.02 -11.72
C LYS A 17 -29.08 -5.72 -11.78
N ASP A 18 -28.62 -4.69 -11.07
CA ASP A 18 -27.20 -4.34 -11.00
C ASP A 18 -26.37 -5.50 -10.42
N LEU A 19 -26.87 -6.17 -9.38
CA LEU A 19 -26.23 -7.37 -8.81
C LEU A 19 -26.16 -8.52 -9.81
N CYS A 20 -27.22 -8.75 -10.60
CA CYS A 20 -27.21 -9.77 -11.65
C CYS A 20 -26.15 -9.48 -12.72
N GLU A 21 -25.96 -8.21 -13.09
CA GLU A 21 -24.90 -7.80 -14.03
C GLU A 21 -23.50 -8.08 -13.46
N TYR A 22 -23.24 -7.73 -12.19
CA TYR A 22 -21.98 -8.09 -11.53
C TYR A 22 -21.79 -9.60 -11.39
N GLY A 23 -22.86 -10.33 -11.06
CA GLY A 23 -22.82 -11.80 -10.99
C GLY A 23 -22.47 -12.44 -12.33
N ALA A 24 -22.95 -11.89 -13.45
CA ALA A 24 -22.56 -12.35 -14.78
C ALA A 24 -21.08 -12.09 -15.07
N ARG A 25 -20.57 -10.89 -14.77
CA ARG A 25 -19.15 -10.53 -14.93
C ARG A 25 -18.23 -11.38 -14.04
N LEU A 26 -18.64 -11.65 -12.81
CA LEU A 26 -17.93 -12.54 -11.89
C LEU A 26 -17.84 -13.98 -12.44
N LYS A 27 -18.94 -14.51 -12.98
CA LYS A 27 -18.95 -15.83 -13.65
C LYS A 27 -18.03 -15.85 -14.86
N GLN A 28 -18.04 -14.80 -15.68
CA GLN A 28 -17.10 -14.64 -16.80
C GLN A 28 -15.65 -14.63 -16.32
N ALA A 29 -15.38 -14.01 -15.17
CA ALA A 29 -14.09 -14.03 -14.49
C ALA A 29 -13.79 -15.36 -13.75
N GLY A 30 -14.61 -16.40 -13.90
CA GLY A 30 -14.37 -17.73 -13.32
C GLY A 30 -14.82 -17.91 -11.88
N TYR A 31 -15.49 -16.92 -11.26
CA TYR A 31 -16.09 -17.09 -9.95
C TYR A 31 -17.31 -18.00 -10.01
N GLN A 32 -17.51 -18.78 -8.96
CA GLN A 32 -18.65 -19.65 -8.78
C GLN A 32 -19.58 -19.09 -7.72
N GLU A 33 -20.88 -19.16 -7.95
CA GLU A 33 -21.87 -18.79 -6.94
C GLU A 33 -22.02 -19.92 -5.91
N SER A 34 -22.04 -19.58 -4.63
CA SER A 34 -22.27 -20.55 -3.56
C SER A 34 -23.69 -21.12 -3.65
N ARG A 35 -23.79 -22.45 -3.68
CA ARG A 35 -25.09 -23.16 -3.69
C ARG A 35 -25.91 -22.89 -2.43
N ASN A 36 -25.25 -22.74 -1.29
CA ASN A 36 -25.89 -22.61 0.03
C ASN A 36 -26.05 -21.14 0.45
N LYS A 37 -25.35 -20.21 -0.20
CA LYS A 37 -25.35 -18.78 0.12
C LYS A 37 -25.55 -17.99 -1.17
N PRO A 38 -26.78 -17.85 -1.67
CA PRO A 38 -27.06 -17.10 -2.89
C PRO A 38 -26.44 -15.69 -2.84
N ASN A 39 -25.98 -15.19 -3.98
CA ASN A 39 -25.28 -13.90 -4.11
C ASN A 39 -23.90 -13.83 -3.42
N LEU A 40 -23.39 -14.92 -2.84
CA LEU A 40 -21.99 -15.05 -2.46
C LEU A 40 -21.25 -15.78 -3.58
N PHE A 41 -20.21 -15.17 -4.11
CA PHE A 41 -19.34 -15.76 -5.12
C PHE A 41 -17.99 -16.10 -4.50
N TYR A 42 -17.36 -17.16 -5.00
CA TYR A 42 -16.02 -17.58 -4.59
C TYR A 42 -15.19 -18.03 -5.79
N TYR A 43 -13.88 -17.88 -5.67
CA TYR A 43 -12.90 -18.30 -6.68
C TYR A 43 -11.69 -18.90 -5.96
N GLU A 44 -11.45 -20.18 -6.19
CA GLU A 44 -10.23 -20.86 -5.73
C GLU A 44 -9.14 -20.67 -6.78
N LYS A 45 -8.16 -19.82 -6.45
CA LYS A 45 -7.05 -19.50 -7.37
C LYS A 45 -6.10 -20.70 -7.48
N THR A 46 -5.76 -21.26 -6.32
CA THR A 46 -4.93 -22.45 -6.10
C THR A 46 -5.35 -23.08 -4.76
N PRO A 47 -4.98 -24.34 -4.47
CA PRO A 47 -5.25 -24.95 -3.17
C PRO A 47 -4.77 -24.04 -2.02
N GLY A 48 -5.67 -23.76 -1.07
CA GLY A 48 -5.38 -22.89 0.08
C GLY A 48 -5.56 -21.38 -0.15
N ILE A 49 -5.94 -20.95 -1.37
CA ILE A 49 -6.16 -19.54 -1.73
C ILE A 49 -7.57 -19.38 -2.31
N MET A 50 -8.47 -18.86 -1.49
CA MET A 50 -9.84 -18.57 -1.89
C MET A 50 -10.15 -17.08 -1.81
N PHE A 51 -10.73 -16.55 -2.89
CA PHE A 51 -11.30 -15.22 -2.97
C PHE A 51 -12.81 -15.28 -2.88
N PHE A 52 -13.41 -14.29 -2.25
CA PHE A 52 -14.85 -14.20 -2.04
C PHE A 52 -15.37 -12.83 -2.45
N MET A 53 -16.56 -12.82 -3.04
CA MET A 53 -17.29 -11.64 -3.49
C MET A 53 -18.71 -11.71 -2.92
N ASP A 54 -18.93 -10.99 -1.82
CA ASP A 54 -20.21 -11.01 -1.11
C ASP A 54 -21.07 -9.82 -1.52
N MET A 55 -22.12 -10.11 -2.27
CA MET A 55 -23.11 -9.14 -2.76
C MET A 55 -24.40 -9.15 -1.92
N ARG A 56 -24.36 -9.66 -0.68
CA ARG A 56 -25.55 -9.75 0.19
C ARG A 56 -25.69 -8.58 1.18
N GLY A 57 -24.75 -7.65 1.18
CA GLY A 57 -24.68 -6.56 2.16
C GLY A 57 -24.14 -7.00 3.52
N THR A 58 -23.83 -6.03 4.38
CA THR A 58 -23.49 -6.22 5.79
C THR A 58 -24.44 -5.42 6.68
N GLN A 59 -24.32 -5.56 8.00
CA GLN A 59 -25.10 -4.73 8.93
C GLN A 59 -24.67 -3.26 8.85
N GLN A 60 -23.38 -3.02 8.61
CA GLN A 60 -22.78 -1.68 8.54
C GLN A 60 -23.01 -1.00 7.20
N VAL A 61 -22.99 -1.77 6.11
CA VAL A 61 -23.18 -1.25 4.74
C VAL A 61 -24.22 -2.11 4.07
N LYS A 62 -25.44 -1.59 3.99
CA LYS A 62 -26.57 -2.31 3.41
C LYS A 62 -26.41 -2.38 1.89
N ILE A 63 -26.98 -3.41 1.27
CA ILE A 63 -26.74 -3.67 -0.16
C ILE A 63 -27.28 -2.58 -1.09
N TRP A 64 -28.28 -1.80 -0.64
CA TRP A 64 -28.84 -0.68 -1.39
C TRP A 64 -28.09 0.64 -1.20
N GLU A 65 -27.18 0.72 -0.22
CA GLU A 65 -26.30 1.89 -0.04
C GLU A 65 -25.07 1.78 -0.95
N ASP A 66 -24.54 0.57 -1.09
CA ASP A 66 -23.41 0.27 -1.96
C ASP A 66 -23.54 -1.14 -2.56
N THR A 67 -23.80 -1.19 -3.87
CA THR A 67 -23.99 -2.43 -4.62
C THR A 67 -22.69 -3.14 -4.96
N ARG A 68 -21.52 -2.55 -4.65
CA ARG A 68 -20.23 -3.15 -4.98
C ARG A 68 -20.03 -4.45 -4.18
N PRO A 69 -19.63 -5.56 -4.83
CA PRO A 69 -19.23 -6.78 -4.15
C PRO A 69 -18.20 -6.53 -3.05
N LEU A 70 -18.44 -7.09 -1.86
CA LEU A 70 -17.46 -7.10 -0.78
C LEU A 70 -16.39 -8.16 -1.07
N PHE A 71 -15.19 -7.69 -1.39
CA PHE A 71 -14.03 -8.52 -1.62
C PHE A 71 -13.36 -8.89 -0.30
N TYR A 72 -13.24 -10.18 -0.05
CA TYR A 72 -12.44 -10.75 1.04
C TYR A 72 -11.81 -12.08 0.62
N TRP A 73 -10.90 -12.60 1.43
CA TRP A 73 -10.11 -13.78 1.09
C TRP A 73 -9.91 -14.73 2.28
N ASN A 74 -9.55 -15.96 1.95
CA ASN A 74 -8.95 -16.93 2.84
C ASN A 74 -7.65 -17.40 2.19
N ILE A 75 -6.52 -16.93 2.71
CA ILE A 75 -5.17 -17.24 2.21
C ILE A 75 -4.42 -17.93 3.36
N ASP A 76 -3.62 -18.95 3.02
CA ASP A 76 -2.71 -19.62 3.94
C ASP A 76 -1.91 -18.61 4.80
N LEU A 77 -1.95 -18.81 6.12
CA LEU A 77 -1.25 -17.97 7.10
C LEU A 77 0.28 -18.05 6.97
N THR A 78 0.80 -19.13 6.40
CA THR A 78 2.25 -19.32 6.18
C THR A 78 2.80 -18.47 5.03
N MET A 79 1.93 -17.93 4.18
CA MET A 79 2.35 -17.07 3.08
C MET A 79 2.94 -15.75 3.63
N PRO A 80 4.09 -15.28 3.12
CA PRO A 80 4.62 -13.98 3.50
C PRO A 80 3.69 -12.85 3.04
N ASP A 81 3.68 -11.74 3.78
CA ASP A 81 2.71 -10.65 3.55
C ASP A 81 2.87 -9.98 2.18
N TRP A 82 4.09 -9.82 1.68
CA TRP A 82 4.33 -9.34 0.31
C TRP A 82 3.65 -10.24 -0.73
N GLY A 83 3.65 -11.55 -0.53
CA GLY A 83 3.02 -12.53 -1.43
C GLY A 83 1.51 -12.44 -1.39
N LYS A 84 0.93 -12.31 -0.18
CA LYS A 84 -0.50 -12.05 -0.01
C LYS A 84 -0.91 -10.78 -0.75
N ARG A 85 -0.18 -9.68 -0.57
CA ARG A 85 -0.49 -8.39 -1.19
C ARG A 85 -0.38 -8.43 -2.71
N ARG A 86 0.64 -9.10 -3.26
CA ARG A 86 0.79 -9.32 -4.71
C ARG A 86 -0.44 -10.02 -5.29
N LEU A 87 -0.87 -11.12 -4.65
CA LEU A 87 -2.04 -11.87 -5.09
C LEU A 87 -3.32 -11.03 -5.06
N LEU A 88 -3.51 -10.23 -4.00
CA LEU A 88 -4.67 -9.35 -3.88
C LEU A 88 -4.68 -8.24 -4.94
N LYS A 89 -3.52 -7.66 -5.25
CA LYS A 89 -3.38 -6.68 -6.34
C LYS A 89 -3.69 -7.31 -7.69
N GLN A 90 -3.09 -8.44 -8.02
CA GLN A 90 -3.32 -9.14 -9.28
C GLN A 90 -4.79 -9.51 -9.46
N GLU A 91 -5.45 -10.00 -8.41
CA GLU A 91 -6.86 -10.33 -8.48
C GLU A 91 -7.74 -9.09 -8.64
N ARG A 92 -7.42 -7.99 -7.93
CA ARG A 92 -8.11 -6.70 -8.09
C ARG A 92 -7.99 -6.18 -9.52
N GLU A 93 -6.80 -6.18 -10.10
CA GLU A 93 -6.56 -5.75 -11.48
C GLU A 93 -7.32 -6.62 -12.48
N ARG A 94 -7.33 -7.94 -12.26
CA ARG A 94 -8.10 -8.89 -13.06
C ARG A 94 -9.61 -8.62 -13.00
N LEU A 95 -10.15 -8.27 -11.84
CA LEU A 95 -11.57 -7.94 -11.69
C LEU A 95 -11.92 -6.60 -12.32
N MET A 96 -11.01 -5.62 -12.22
CA MET A 96 -11.15 -4.33 -12.87
C MET A 96 -11.18 -4.47 -14.40
N SER A 97 -10.37 -5.36 -14.98
CA SER A 97 -10.43 -5.64 -16.43
C SER A 97 -11.75 -6.29 -16.87
N HIS A 98 -12.46 -6.95 -15.95
CA HIS A 98 -13.82 -7.48 -16.14
C HIS A 98 -14.91 -6.48 -15.72
N GLN A 99 -14.55 -5.22 -15.44
CA GLN A 99 -15.47 -4.16 -14.99
C GLN A 99 -16.27 -4.55 -13.75
N VAL A 100 -15.66 -5.30 -12.82
CA VAL A 100 -16.27 -5.60 -11.52
C VAL A 100 -15.75 -4.60 -10.50
N PRO A 101 -16.56 -3.60 -10.08
CA PRO A 101 -16.16 -2.72 -9.00
C PRO A 101 -16.14 -3.51 -7.69
N LEU A 102 -15.36 -3.07 -6.71
CA LEU A 102 -15.17 -3.78 -5.46
C LEU A 102 -15.07 -2.82 -4.28
N ARG A 103 -15.51 -3.32 -3.13
CA ARG A 103 -15.23 -2.74 -1.81
C ARG A 103 -14.45 -3.77 -0.99
N ILE A 104 -13.47 -3.31 -0.22
CA ILE A 104 -12.59 -4.21 0.53
C ILE A 104 -13.15 -4.33 1.96
N SER A 105 -13.19 -5.55 2.49
CA SER A 105 -13.49 -5.76 3.91
C SER A 105 -12.27 -5.39 4.75
N PHE A 106 -12.39 -4.38 5.62
CA PHE A 106 -11.36 -4.05 6.61
C PHE A 106 -11.08 -5.20 7.60
N TYR A 107 -12.01 -6.15 7.75
CA TYR A 107 -11.88 -7.29 8.67
C TYR A 107 -11.29 -8.54 8.04
N ALA A 108 -11.20 -8.58 6.70
CA ALA A 108 -10.63 -9.72 6.00
C ALA A 108 -9.11 -9.57 5.98
N GLY A 109 -8.41 -10.22 6.91
CA GLY A 109 -6.94 -10.20 6.94
C GLY A 109 -6.30 -9.90 8.28
N MET A 110 -7.06 -9.87 9.40
CA MET A 110 -6.50 -9.69 10.75
C MET A 110 -5.70 -10.91 11.26
N GLY A 111 -4.60 -11.22 10.57
CA GLY A 111 -3.41 -11.84 11.14
C GLY A 111 -2.28 -10.81 11.03
N SER A 112 -2.18 -9.94 12.04
CA SER A 112 -1.17 -8.89 12.27
C SER A 112 -1.35 -7.51 11.60
N GLY A 113 -1.42 -6.47 12.44
CA GLY A 113 -0.94 -5.12 12.14
C GLY A 113 -1.92 -4.14 11.50
N PHE A 114 -2.72 -3.44 12.31
CA PHE A 114 -3.21 -2.12 11.94
C PHE A 114 -1.99 -1.18 11.78
N ALA A 115 -1.65 -0.80 10.56
CA ALA A 115 -1.10 0.53 10.33
C ALA A 115 -2.32 1.44 10.09
N GLU A 116 -2.42 2.52 10.87
CA GLU A 116 -3.45 3.54 10.71
C GLU A 116 -3.50 3.99 9.25
N VAL A 117 -4.56 3.59 8.54
CA VAL A 117 -4.77 4.02 7.16
C VAL A 117 -5.28 5.46 7.23
N ASP A 118 -4.36 6.41 7.00
CA ASP A 118 -4.74 7.77 6.71
C ASP A 118 -5.67 7.77 5.48
N ASN A 119 -6.88 8.31 5.65
CA ASN A 119 -7.96 8.31 4.66
C ASN A 119 -7.62 9.05 3.35
N SER A 120 -6.42 9.64 3.25
CA SER A 120 -5.93 10.40 2.10
C SER A 120 -5.40 9.55 0.94
N LYS A 121 -5.18 8.23 1.09
CA LYS A 121 -4.68 7.34 0.01
C LYS A 121 -5.50 6.06 -0.17
N VAL A 122 -6.66 6.19 -0.82
CA VAL A 122 -7.49 5.07 -1.32
C VAL A 122 -6.74 4.13 -2.29
N SER A 123 -5.53 4.51 -2.73
CA SER A 123 -4.64 3.69 -3.57
C SER A 123 -3.95 2.54 -2.81
N GLU A 124 -3.82 2.61 -1.49
CA GLU A 124 -3.03 1.65 -0.70
C GLU A 124 -3.83 1.08 0.48
N PRO A 125 -4.87 0.27 0.25
CA PRO A 125 -5.75 -0.27 1.30
C PRO A 125 -5.03 -1.15 2.34
N PHE A 126 -3.74 -1.45 2.13
CA PHE A 126 -2.91 -2.30 2.99
C PHE A 126 -1.74 -1.57 3.65
N GLY A 127 -1.62 -0.24 3.49
CA GLY A 127 -0.61 0.59 4.18
C GLY A 127 0.86 0.19 3.91
N GLY A 128 1.10 -0.70 2.96
CA GLY A 128 2.41 -1.30 2.70
C GLY A 128 2.55 -1.73 1.24
N PRO A 129 3.76 -2.08 0.80
CA PRO A 129 4.07 -2.41 -0.59
C PRO A 129 3.17 -3.55 -1.07
N ASP A 130 2.64 -3.41 -2.28
CA ASP A 130 1.69 -4.33 -2.92
C ASP A 130 2.37 -5.59 -3.50
N GLY A 131 3.55 -5.93 -2.98
CA GLY A 131 4.43 -6.97 -3.49
C GLY A 131 5.34 -6.52 -4.63
N TYR A 132 5.32 -5.23 -5.00
CA TYR A 132 6.19 -4.62 -5.99
C TYR A 132 6.99 -3.45 -5.39
N CYS A 133 8.21 -3.23 -5.88
CA CYS A 133 9.04 -2.11 -5.49
C CYS A 133 8.39 -0.79 -5.94
N ARG A 134 8.31 0.20 -5.06
CA ARG A 134 7.69 1.51 -5.36
C ARG A 134 8.46 2.34 -6.40
N THR A 135 9.76 2.09 -6.54
CA THR A 135 10.65 2.86 -7.40
C THR A 135 10.73 2.25 -8.80
N CYS A 136 11.13 0.98 -8.91
CA CYS A 136 11.33 0.32 -10.20
C CYS A 136 10.17 -0.57 -10.66
N GLY A 137 9.22 -0.91 -9.77
CA GLY A 137 8.09 -1.80 -10.09
C GLY A 137 8.42 -3.30 -10.11
N GLU A 138 9.65 -3.70 -9.80
CA GLU A 138 10.05 -5.11 -9.75
C GLU A 138 9.42 -5.89 -8.59
N ASP A 139 9.39 -7.21 -8.71
CA ASP A 139 8.86 -8.12 -7.71
C ASP A 139 9.70 -8.09 -6.42
N LEU A 140 9.05 -7.80 -5.28
CA LEU A 140 9.68 -7.94 -3.97
C LEU A 140 9.77 -9.41 -3.53
N SER A 141 10.86 -9.78 -2.89
CA SER A 141 11.04 -11.11 -2.26
C SER A 141 10.93 -11.06 -0.73
N SER A 142 10.83 -9.86 -0.16
CA SER A 142 10.73 -9.57 1.26
C SER A 142 9.54 -8.64 1.56
N ASN A 143 9.29 -8.39 2.85
CA ASN A 143 8.27 -7.43 3.28
C ASN A 143 8.74 -5.96 3.19
N ASP A 144 9.92 -5.72 2.63
CA ASP A 144 10.50 -4.39 2.46
C ASP A 144 9.75 -3.59 1.39
N MET A 145 9.89 -2.26 1.39
CA MET A 145 9.23 -1.38 0.42
C MET A 145 9.98 -1.25 -0.91
N PHE A 146 11.25 -1.66 -0.92
CA PHE A 146 12.19 -1.46 -2.01
C PHE A 146 12.92 -2.78 -2.30
N CYS A 147 13.23 -3.04 -3.58
CA CYS A 147 13.99 -4.23 -3.97
C CYS A 147 15.51 -4.06 -3.76
N SER A 148 15.98 -2.82 -3.61
CA SER A 148 17.38 -2.47 -3.40
C SER A 148 17.51 -1.17 -2.59
N GLU A 149 18.69 -0.95 -2.02
CA GLU A 149 19.03 0.33 -1.36
C GLU A 149 19.01 1.48 -2.34
N ASP A 150 19.45 1.27 -3.59
CA ASP A 150 19.38 2.29 -4.65
C ASP A 150 17.93 2.75 -4.86
N CYS A 151 16.98 1.82 -4.91
CA CYS A 151 15.55 2.15 -5.02
C CYS A 151 15.03 2.92 -3.80
N GLU A 152 15.49 2.59 -2.59
CA GLU A 152 15.14 3.35 -1.39
C GLU A 152 15.75 4.76 -1.43
N LYS A 153 16.98 4.89 -1.89
CA LYS A 153 17.70 6.16 -2.01
C LYS A 153 17.06 7.08 -3.04
N ASP A 154 16.61 6.55 -4.17
CA ASP A 154 15.90 7.33 -5.18
C ASP A 154 14.56 7.88 -4.64
N GLN A 155 13.85 7.09 -3.84
CA GLN A 155 12.54 7.48 -3.29
C GLN A 155 12.66 8.35 -2.03
N HIS A 156 13.69 8.10 -1.22
CA HIS A 156 13.95 8.72 0.08
C HIS A 156 15.43 9.10 0.21
N PRO A 157 15.92 10.04 -0.61
CA PRO A 157 17.34 10.43 -0.58
C PRO A 157 17.74 10.98 0.79
N ASN A 158 16.80 11.62 1.49
CA ASN A 158 16.99 12.14 2.84
C ASN A 158 17.22 11.08 3.94
N ARG A 159 17.04 9.79 3.65
CA ARG A 159 17.39 8.69 4.57
C ARG A 159 18.84 8.26 4.47
N PHE A 160 19.64 8.87 3.62
CA PHE A 160 21.04 8.52 3.42
C PHE A 160 21.92 9.71 3.76
N CYS A 161 23.10 9.43 4.30
CA CYS A 161 24.11 10.45 4.54
C CYS A 161 24.66 10.95 3.19
N GLU A 162 24.60 12.25 2.95
CA GLU A 162 25.16 12.87 1.73
C GLU A 162 26.67 12.60 1.57
N SER A 163 27.39 12.47 2.69
CA SER A 163 28.84 12.27 2.69
C SER A 163 29.25 10.80 2.52
N CYS A 164 28.71 9.88 3.34
CA CYS A 164 29.15 8.47 3.31
C CYS A 164 28.18 7.52 2.60
N ASN A 165 27.01 7.99 2.19
CA ASN A 165 25.93 7.19 1.61
C ASN A 165 25.35 6.08 2.51
N ASP A 166 25.73 6.03 3.78
CA ASP A 166 25.13 5.09 4.74
C ASP A 166 23.67 5.47 5.02
N ARG A 167 22.83 4.44 5.16
CA ARG A 167 21.44 4.58 5.60
C ARG A 167 21.37 5.09 7.04
N LEU A 168 20.55 6.10 7.27
CA LEU A 168 20.34 6.77 8.55
C LEU A 168 19.02 6.33 9.18
N GLU A 169 19.08 5.93 10.44
CA GLU A 169 17.90 5.86 11.29
C GLU A 169 17.47 7.27 11.74
N TRP A 170 16.20 7.44 12.10
CA TRP A 170 15.62 8.75 12.44
C TRP A 170 16.36 9.50 13.55
N ASP A 171 16.98 8.78 14.49
CA ASP A 171 17.75 9.34 15.61
C ASP A 171 19.20 9.71 15.24
N GLN A 172 19.67 9.27 14.08
CA GLN A 172 21.02 9.53 13.55
C GLN A 172 21.04 10.63 12.49
N LEU A 173 19.87 11.03 12.01
CA LEU A 173 19.71 12.05 10.97
C LEU A 173 20.01 13.44 11.54
N ILE A 174 21.06 14.08 11.01
CA ILE A 174 21.37 15.48 11.25
C ILE A 174 21.11 16.27 9.98
N ARG A 175 20.29 17.32 10.10
CA ARG A 175 20.09 18.32 9.06
C ARG A 175 21.25 19.30 9.14
N HIS A 176 22.06 19.35 8.09
CA HIS A 176 23.28 20.15 8.00
C HIS A 176 23.13 21.22 6.92
N HIS A 177 23.33 22.48 7.29
CA HIS A 177 23.31 23.59 6.35
C HIS A 177 24.60 23.60 5.53
N ILE A 178 24.45 23.70 4.19
CA ILE A 178 25.58 23.92 3.25
C ILE A 178 25.54 25.32 2.64
N SER A 179 24.41 26.02 2.73
CA SER A 179 24.25 27.43 2.37
C SER A 179 23.11 28.00 3.20
N TYR A 180 23.21 29.26 3.62
CA TYR A 180 22.13 29.97 4.31
C TYR A 180 21.34 30.87 3.35
N TYR A 181 21.95 31.29 2.22
CA TYR A 181 21.34 32.23 1.28
C TYR A 181 21.63 31.89 -0.21
N PRO A 182 20.79 31.07 -0.88
CA PRO A 182 19.56 30.46 -0.40
C PRO A 182 19.82 29.34 0.62
N GLU A 183 18.83 29.04 1.46
CA GLU A 183 18.95 27.94 2.43
C GLU A 183 19.05 26.60 1.69
N GLU A 184 20.18 25.92 1.86
CA GLU A 184 20.41 24.57 1.37
C GLU A 184 20.81 23.68 2.53
N ILE A 185 20.07 22.57 2.70
CA ILE A 185 20.25 21.62 3.81
C ILE A 185 20.40 20.22 3.23
N VAL A 186 21.42 19.52 3.69
CA VAL A 186 21.63 18.09 3.41
C VAL A 186 21.44 17.27 4.68
N ASN A 187 21.30 15.95 4.53
CA ASN A 187 21.24 15.03 5.67
C ASN A 187 22.58 14.32 5.80
N VAL A 188 23.15 14.30 7.00
CA VAL A 188 24.41 13.62 7.29
C VAL A 188 24.29 12.83 8.59
N CYS A 189 25.08 11.76 8.71
CA CYS A 189 25.23 11.08 10.00
C CYS A 189 26.01 11.94 10.99
N ARG A 190 25.87 11.63 12.29
CA ARG A 190 26.58 12.33 13.37
C ARG A 190 28.11 12.29 13.23
N SER A 191 28.67 11.20 12.72
CA SER A 191 30.12 11.09 12.52
C SER A 191 30.59 11.99 11.37
N CYS A 192 29.90 12.00 10.22
CA CYS A 192 30.25 12.90 9.10
C CYS A 192 30.03 14.37 9.47
N HIS A 193 28.94 14.72 10.13
CA HIS A 193 28.69 16.09 10.61
C HIS A 193 29.86 16.62 11.47
N ARG A 194 30.37 15.79 12.39
CA ARG A 194 31.53 16.17 13.21
C ARG A 194 32.78 16.40 12.35
N LYS A 195 33.05 15.54 11.38
CA LYS A 195 34.22 15.66 10.51
C LYS A 195 34.15 16.92 9.64
N ILE A 196 32.99 17.23 9.06
CA ILE A 196 32.77 18.45 8.27
C ILE A 196 33.19 19.70 9.06
N HIS A 197 32.90 19.75 10.36
CA HIS A 197 33.27 20.88 11.22
C HIS A 197 34.67 20.85 11.83
N LEU A 198 35.36 19.70 11.83
CA LEU A 198 36.67 19.54 12.49
C LEU A 198 37.84 19.28 11.53
N GLU A 199 37.55 18.87 10.29
CA GLU A 199 38.53 18.47 9.29
C GLU A 199 38.29 19.28 8.00
N ASP A 200 39.03 20.38 7.79
CA ASP A 200 38.84 21.30 6.65
C ASP A 200 38.90 20.63 5.27
N SER A 201 39.56 19.48 5.15
CA SER A 201 39.66 18.71 3.90
C SER A 201 38.52 17.71 3.68
N PHE A 202 37.65 17.49 4.67
CA PHE A 202 36.58 16.51 4.61
C PHE A 202 35.30 17.14 4.04
N HIS A 203 35.08 16.96 2.73
CA HIS A 203 33.93 17.51 1.99
C HIS A 203 33.78 19.03 2.14
N PRO A 204 34.73 19.85 1.64
CA PRO A 204 34.64 21.30 1.72
C PRO A 204 33.37 21.86 1.03
N GLU A 205 32.83 21.17 0.04
CA GLU A 205 31.56 21.49 -0.62
C GLU A 205 30.34 21.37 0.29
N LEU A 206 30.46 20.69 1.43
CA LEU A 206 29.42 20.60 2.46
C LEU A 206 29.62 21.61 3.59
N THR A 207 30.57 22.53 3.48
CA THR A 207 30.77 23.60 4.48
C THR A 207 30.22 24.92 3.93
N PRO A 208 29.35 25.64 4.67
CA PRO A 208 28.84 26.93 4.22
C PRO A 208 29.97 27.93 3.94
N PRO A 209 29.85 28.78 2.90
CA PRO A 209 30.77 29.88 2.68
C PRO A 209 30.88 30.77 3.93
N GLN A 210 32.07 31.26 4.25
CA GLN A 210 32.29 32.08 5.44
C GLN A 210 31.41 33.34 5.45
N GLU A 211 31.22 33.97 4.29
CA GLU A 211 30.33 35.12 4.11
C GLU A 211 28.88 34.83 4.51
N ASP A 212 28.42 33.60 4.28
CA ASP A 212 27.08 33.13 4.61
C ASP A 212 26.93 32.88 6.11
N ILE A 213 27.98 32.36 6.75
CA ILE A 213 28.06 32.18 8.20
C ILE A 213 28.05 33.54 8.89
N ASP A 214 28.92 34.46 8.47
CA ASP A 214 29.03 35.80 9.06
C ASP A 214 27.68 36.52 8.98
N ARG A 215 27.03 36.49 7.81
CA ARG A 215 25.71 37.09 7.60
C ARG A 215 24.59 36.47 8.45
N PHE A 216 24.65 35.18 8.75
CA PHE A 216 23.62 34.50 9.53
C PHE A 216 23.71 34.81 11.05
N TYR A 217 24.92 35.08 11.56
CA TYR A 217 25.18 35.32 12.99
C TYR A 217 25.35 36.80 13.39
N GLU A 218 25.45 37.72 12.43
CA GLU A 218 25.39 39.18 12.65
C GLU A 218 23.98 39.69 13.01
#